data_AF-A0AB34JBJ2-F1
#
_entry.id   AF-A0AB34JBJ2-F1
#
_cell.length_a   1.000
_cell.length_b   1.000
_cell.length_c   1.000
_cell.angle_alpha   90.00
_cell.angle_beta   90.00
_cell.angle_gamma   90.00
#
_symmetry.space_group_name_H-M   'P 1'
#
loop_
_entity.id
_entity.type
_entity.pdbx_description
1 polymer ?
#
loop_
_entity_poly.entity_id
_entity_poly.type
_entity_poly.pdbx_seq_one_letter_code
_entity_poly.pdbx_strand_id
1 'polypeptide(L)'
;MRHTLEQTPAWLSKCVLFAYLFVYGETLAIIGHVVSARRHHDALVVQAVHHLSMIYLLEVALAAVYGMCTMTGNWTRSELILHHAPYVLAVMMVIHVPGEYDKDRITHWSAAMVASLLTAANEALLIVEALGAPPWVGRARRVYGFSVILSLFSAEISCYISALSRAYVVWAHPSFRLSQSYVLGVAGDHVVTGAIYYHSKLLMMYIRRWCRTKTL
;
A
#
# COMPACT_ATOMS: atom_id res chain seq x y z
N MET A 1 5.02 18.66 22.32
CA MET A 1 4.44 17.37 22.78
C MET A 1 3.87 16.64 21.57
N ARG A 2 4.09 15.32 21.43
CA ARG A 2 3.43 14.54 20.36
C ARG A 2 2.01 14.23 20.81
N HIS A 3 1.01 14.77 20.12
CA HIS A 3 -0.39 14.42 20.36
C HIS A 3 -0.68 13.08 19.67
N THR A 4 -0.81 12.03 20.47
CA THR A 4 -1.26 10.71 20.02
C THR A 4 -2.76 10.73 19.72
N LEU A 5 -3.18 9.98 18.73
CA LEU A 5 -4.60 9.82 18.39
C LEU A 5 -5.31 8.98 19.47
N GLU A 6 -6.58 9.30 19.71
CA GLU A 6 -7.45 8.52 20.58
C GLU A 6 -7.91 7.24 19.87
N GLN A 7 -8.13 6.16 20.63
CA GLN A 7 -8.69 4.94 20.06
C GLN A 7 -10.17 5.17 19.72
N THR A 8 -10.58 4.75 18.52
CA THR A 8 -12.01 4.77 18.13
C THR A 8 -12.87 3.88 19.03
N PRO A 9 -14.18 4.15 19.16
CA PRO A 9 -15.12 3.23 19.79
C PRO A 9 -15.04 1.84 19.15
N ALA A 10 -15.10 0.79 19.98
CA ALA A 10 -14.87 -0.58 19.53
C ALA A 10 -15.79 -1.05 18.38
N TRP A 11 -17.02 -0.54 18.30
CA TRP A 11 -17.93 -0.86 17.20
C TRP A 11 -17.42 -0.34 15.85
N LEU A 12 -16.84 0.87 15.83
CA LEU A 12 -16.29 1.48 14.63
C LEU A 12 -15.02 0.76 14.20
N SER A 13 -14.14 0.42 15.15
CA SER A 13 -12.95 -0.40 14.86
C SER A 13 -13.35 -1.76 14.25
N LYS A 14 -14.43 -2.40 14.73
CA LYS A 14 -14.95 -3.65 14.15
C LYS A 14 -15.45 -3.45 12.70
N CYS A 15 -16.14 -2.35 12.41
CA CYS A 15 -16.58 -2.04 11.05
C CYS A 15 -15.37 -1.90 10.09
N VAL A 16 -14.34 -1.17 10.50
CA VAL A 16 -13.12 -1.00 9.70
C VAL A 16 -12.34 -2.32 9.58
N LEU A 17 -12.29 -3.13 10.64
CA LEU A 17 -11.75 -4.49 10.59
C LEU A 17 -12.45 -5.34 9.53
N PHE A 18 -13.79 -5.37 9.52
CA PHE A 18 -14.52 -6.14 8.50
C PHE A 18 -14.28 -5.62 7.09
N ALA A 19 -14.16 -4.31 6.91
CA ALA A 19 -13.80 -3.73 5.61
C ALA A 19 -12.41 -4.18 5.14
N TYR A 20 -11.41 -4.20 6.03
CA TYR A 20 -10.08 -4.72 5.71
C TYR A 20 -10.09 -6.23 5.41
N LEU A 21 -10.86 -7.02 6.17
CA LEU A 21 -10.99 -8.46 5.90
C LEU A 21 -11.69 -8.73 4.56
N PHE A 22 -12.65 -7.89 4.17
CA PHE A 22 -13.29 -7.95 2.87
C PHE A 22 -12.27 -7.72 1.74
N VAL A 23 -11.49 -6.63 1.81
CA VAL A 23 -10.42 -6.34 0.83
C VAL A 23 -9.37 -7.46 0.80
N TYR A 24 -9.02 -8.02 1.96
CA TYR A 24 -8.11 -9.17 2.01
C TYR A 24 -8.70 -10.40 1.30
N GLY A 25 -10.00 -10.66 1.46
CA GLY A 25 -10.72 -11.69 0.70
C GLY A 25 -10.66 -11.47 -0.80
N GLU A 26 -10.90 -10.24 -1.27
CA GLU A 26 -10.73 -9.86 -2.69
C GLU A 26 -9.31 -10.13 -3.17
N THR A 27 -8.30 -9.82 -2.35
CA THR A 27 -6.89 -10.05 -2.66
C THR A 27 -6.59 -11.53 -2.86
N LEU A 28 -7.09 -12.40 -1.99
CA LEU A 28 -6.92 -13.85 -2.11
C LEU A 28 -7.59 -14.39 -3.38
N ALA A 29 -8.77 -13.87 -3.73
CA ALA A 29 -9.45 -14.24 -4.96
C ALA A 29 -8.65 -13.80 -6.20
N ILE A 30 -8.11 -12.57 -6.22
CA ILE A 30 -7.24 -12.07 -7.28
C ILE A 30 -6.01 -12.96 -7.44
N ILE A 31 -5.31 -13.28 -6.34
CA ILE A 31 -4.13 -14.17 -6.37
C ILE A 31 -4.50 -15.55 -6.91
N GLY A 32 -5.62 -16.12 -6.44
CA GLY A 32 -6.14 -17.39 -6.95
C GLY A 32 -6.39 -17.35 -8.46
N HIS A 33 -7.02 -16.30 -8.97
CA HIS A 33 -7.25 -16.12 -10.40
C HIS A 33 -5.95 -15.95 -11.20
N VAL A 34 -4.99 -15.17 -10.71
CA VAL A 34 -3.68 -14.98 -11.37
C VAL A 34 -2.94 -16.33 -11.48
N VAL A 35 -2.93 -17.12 -10.41
CA VAL A 35 -2.29 -18.44 -10.38
C VAL A 35 -3.00 -19.44 -11.31
N SER A 36 -4.33 -19.48 -11.28
CA SER A 36 -5.11 -20.47 -12.04
C SER A 36 -5.27 -20.13 -13.52
N ALA A 37 -5.48 -18.87 -13.87
CA ALA A 37 -5.82 -18.46 -15.23
C ALA A 37 -4.64 -17.88 -16.03
N ARG A 38 -3.50 -17.59 -15.37
CA ARG A 38 -2.35 -16.86 -15.96
C ARG A 38 -2.75 -15.58 -16.72
N ARG A 39 -3.85 -14.93 -16.30
CA ARG A 39 -4.33 -13.68 -16.86
C ARG A 39 -4.33 -12.62 -15.76
N HIS A 40 -3.83 -11.44 -16.09
CA HIS A 40 -3.98 -10.28 -15.23
C HIS A 40 -5.42 -9.76 -15.35
N HIS A 41 -6.10 -9.67 -14.21
CA HIS A 41 -7.45 -9.14 -14.09
C HIS A 41 -7.38 -7.70 -13.58
N ASP A 42 -6.91 -6.80 -14.43
CA ASP A 42 -6.71 -5.38 -14.11
C ASP A 42 -7.96 -4.74 -13.50
N ALA A 43 -9.15 -5.09 -13.98
CA ALA A 43 -10.42 -4.59 -13.44
C ALA A 43 -10.67 -5.00 -11.98
N LEU A 44 -10.37 -6.25 -11.60
CA LEU A 44 -10.53 -6.72 -10.23
C LEU A 44 -9.52 -6.08 -9.30
N VAL A 45 -8.28 -5.91 -9.77
CA VAL A 45 -7.24 -5.18 -9.02
C VAL A 45 -7.72 -3.76 -8.78
N VAL A 46 -8.07 -3.01 -9.84
CA VAL A 46 -8.58 -1.63 -9.76
C VAL A 46 -9.73 -1.48 -8.77
N GLN A 47 -10.69 -2.41 -8.81
CA GLN A 47 -11.81 -2.41 -7.86
C GLN A 47 -11.34 -2.58 -6.40
N ALA A 48 -10.50 -3.57 -6.13
CA ALA A 48 -10.01 -3.83 -4.77
C ALA A 48 -9.15 -2.66 -4.25
N VAL A 49 -8.32 -2.02 -5.11
CA VAL A 49 -7.55 -0.83 -4.70
C VAL A 49 -8.45 0.36 -4.40
N HIS A 50 -9.57 0.53 -5.10
CA HIS A 50 -10.57 1.54 -4.74
C HIS A 50 -11.16 1.27 -3.36
N HIS A 51 -11.55 0.02 -3.07
CA HIS A 51 -12.07 -0.33 -1.74
C HIS A 51 -11.04 -0.04 -0.63
N LEU A 52 -9.77 -0.46 -0.82
CA LEU A 52 -8.69 -0.15 0.13
C LEU A 52 -8.51 1.37 0.30
N SER A 53 -8.51 2.11 -0.81
CA SER A 53 -8.35 3.58 -0.79
C SER A 53 -9.48 4.27 -0.04
N MET A 54 -10.71 3.79 -0.14
CA MET A 54 -11.84 4.31 0.62
C MET A 54 -11.68 4.09 2.12
N ILE A 55 -11.17 2.92 2.54
CA ILE A 55 -10.86 2.66 3.95
C ILE A 55 -9.78 3.63 4.44
N TYR A 56 -8.70 3.80 3.67
CA TYR A 56 -7.62 4.72 3.99
C TYR A 56 -8.10 6.17 4.09
N LEU A 57 -8.96 6.63 3.19
CA LEU A 57 -9.57 7.96 3.26
C LEU A 57 -10.44 8.14 4.51
N LEU A 58 -11.22 7.12 4.87
CA LEU A 58 -12.01 7.12 6.10
C LEU A 58 -11.10 7.26 7.32
N GLU A 59 -10.01 6.49 7.41
CA GLU A 59 -9.07 6.57 8.53
C GLU A 59 -8.34 7.91 8.59
N VAL A 60 -7.96 8.47 7.44
CA VAL A 60 -7.43 9.83 7.35
C VAL A 60 -8.43 10.86 7.87
N ALA A 61 -9.71 10.74 7.50
CA ALA A 61 -10.77 11.63 7.99
C ALA A 61 -10.98 11.48 9.50
N LEU A 62 -10.98 10.26 10.03
CA LEU A 62 -11.06 10.00 11.47
C LEU A 62 -9.92 10.66 12.24
N ALA A 63 -8.68 10.55 11.75
CA ALA A 63 -7.54 11.17 12.41
C ALA A 63 -7.51 12.69 12.27
N ALA A 64 -7.85 13.21 11.08
CA ALA A 64 -7.79 14.64 10.80
C ALA A 64 -8.90 15.42 11.52
N VAL A 65 -10.14 14.94 11.44
CA VAL A 65 -11.33 15.63 11.96
C VAL A 65 -11.57 15.28 13.42
N TYR A 66 -11.54 14.00 13.77
CA TYR A 66 -11.93 13.52 15.10
C TYR A 66 -10.73 13.22 16.01
N GLY A 67 -9.50 13.22 15.48
CA GLY A 67 -8.32 12.88 16.27
C GLY A 67 -8.29 11.41 16.71
N MET A 68 -8.95 10.52 15.97
CA MET A 68 -9.07 9.10 16.33
C MET A 68 -8.31 8.17 15.38
N CYS A 69 -7.99 6.96 15.86
CA CYS A 69 -7.37 5.87 15.10
C CYS A 69 -8.08 4.54 15.38
N THR A 70 -8.20 3.66 14.39
CA THR A 70 -8.73 2.30 14.61
C THR A 70 -7.68 1.31 15.08
N MET A 71 -6.41 1.64 14.86
CA MET A 71 -5.27 0.76 15.06
C MET A 71 -4.48 1.11 16.33
N THR A 72 -3.87 0.08 16.93
CA THR A 72 -2.93 0.25 18.04
C THR A 72 -1.60 0.85 17.56
N GLY A 73 -0.81 1.43 18.48
CA GLY A 73 0.58 1.82 18.20
C GLY A 73 0.97 3.26 18.49
N ASN A 74 0.21 4.02 19.28
CA ASN A 74 0.49 5.41 19.61
C ASN A 74 0.69 6.30 18.37
N TRP A 75 -0.09 6.05 17.32
CA TRP A 75 -0.06 6.83 16.09
C TRP A 75 -0.33 8.30 16.37
N THR A 76 0.48 9.18 15.80
CA THR A 76 0.17 10.60 15.69
C THR A 76 -0.65 10.87 14.44
N ARG A 77 -1.39 11.99 14.41
CA ARG A 77 -2.15 12.43 13.24
C ARG A 77 -1.29 12.48 11.96
N SER A 78 -0.08 13.04 12.07
CA SER A 78 0.84 13.13 10.94
C SER A 78 1.32 11.77 10.45
N GLU A 79 1.61 10.83 11.35
CA GLU A 79 2.06 9.49 10.97
C GLU A 79 0.97 8.74 10.21
N LEU A 80 -0.30 8.81 10.66
CA LEU A 80 -1.41 8.15 9.96
C LEU A 80 -1.67 8.77 8.58
N ILE A 81 -1.67 10.11 8.49
CA ILE A 81 -1.88 10.82 7.22
C ILE A 81 -0.75 10.49 6.23
N LEU A 82 0.51 10.55 6.67
CA LEU A 82 1.66 10.23 5.82
C LEU A 82 1.71 8.75 5.43
N HIS A 83 1.08 7.88 6.21
CA HIS A 83 0.98 6.46 5.90
C HIS A 83 -0.07 6.16 4.82
N HIS A 84 -1.28 6.75 4.94
CA HIS A 84 -2.41 6.42 4.06
C HIS A 84 -2.59 7.37 2.87
N ALA A 85 -2.46 8.68 3.06
CA ALA A 85 -2.83 9.66 2.04
C ALA A 85 -1.94 9.63 0.79
N PRO A 86 -0.59 9.49 0.89
CA PRO A 86 0.25 9.39 -0.29
C PRO A 86 -0.10 8.19 -1.17
N TYR A 87 -0.46 7.06 -0.55
CA TYR A 87 -0.89 5.86 -1.28
C TYR A 87 -2.18 6.12 -2.06
N VAL A 88 -3.21 6.67 -1.40
CA VAL A 88 -4.49 6.98 -2.06
C VAL A 88 -4.26 7.90 -3.25
N LEU A 89 -3.48 8.98 -3.07
CA LEU A 89 -3.17 9.91 -4.14
C LEU A 89 -2.45 9.21 -5.31
N ALA A 90 -1.44 8.38 -5.03
CA ALA A 90 -0.70 7.63 -6.05
C ALA A 90 -1.63 6.73 -6.88
N VAL A 91 -2.46 5.93 -6.20
CA VAL A 91 -3.38 4.98 -6.84
C VAL A 91 -4.43 5.72 -7.67
N MET A 92 -5.02 6.80 -7.13
CA MET A 92 -6.00 7.60 -7.87
C MET A 92 -5.38 8.27 -9.10
N MET A 93 -4.13 8.73 -9.01
CA MET A 93 -3.41 9.26 -10.17
C MET A 93 -3.21 8.18 -11.24
N VAL A 94 -2.76 6.99 -10.86
CA VAL A 94 -2.52 5.88 -11.79
C VAL A 94 -3.81 5.40 -12.47
N ILE A 95 -4.95 5.42 -11.77
CA ILE A 95 -6.22 4.93 -12.29
C ILE A 95 -6.96 6.00 -13.11
N HIS A 96 -6.99 7.25 -12.63
CA HIS A 96 -7.91 8.27 -13.17
C HIS A 96 -7.25 9.35 -14.01
N VAL A 97 -5.92 9.51 -13.99
CA VAL A 97 -5.27 10.51 -14.84
C VAL A 97 -5.06 9.91 -16.23
N PRO A 98 -5.76 10.39 -17.27
CA PRO A 98 -5.67 9.81 -18.61
C PRO A 98 -4.25 9.91 -19.16
N GLY A 99 -3.78 8.84 -19.81
CA GLY A 99 -2.49 8.76 -20.48
C GLY A 99 -2.52 7.84 -21.70
N GLU A 100 -1.63 8.08 -22.66
CA GLU A 100 -1.47 7.30 -23.89
C GLU A 100 -1.22 5.80 -23.65
N TYR A 101 -0.86 5.43 -22.42
CA TYR A 101 -0.56 4.06 -22.00
C TYR A 101 -1.49 3.55 -20.90
N ASP A 102 -2.75 4.00 -20.83
CA ASP A 102 -3.68 3.67 -19.73
C ASP A 102 -3.76 2.17 -19.41
N LYS A 103 -3.79 1.30 -20.42
CA LYS A 103 -3.81 -0.16 -20.21
C LYS A 103 -2.46 -0.70 -19.70
N ASP A 104 -1.36 -0.28 -20.31
CA ASP A 104 -0.02 -0.73 -19.93
C ASP A 104 0.38 -0.21 -18.54
N ARG A 105 -0.16 0.94 -18.13
CA ARG A 105 0.12 1.56 -16.82
C ARG A 105 -0.50 0.77 -15.67
N ILE A 106 -1.75 0.32 -15.80
CA ILE A 106 -2.39 -0.52 -14.78
C ILE A 106 -1.67 -1.87 -14.70
N THR A 107 -1.38 -2.49 -15.84
CA THR A 107 -0.60 -3.73 -15.88
C THR A 107 0.76 -3.55 -15.21
N HIS A 108 1.45 -2.44 -15.48
CA HIS A 108 2.76 -2.12 -14.90
C HIS A 108 2.72 -1.99 -13.37
N TRP A 109 1.68 -1.37 -12.82
CA TRP A 109 1.51 -1.18 -11.38
C TRP A 109 0.84 -2.36 -10.68
N SER A 110 0.28 -3.32 -11.42
CA SER A 110 -0.56 -4.40 -10.90
C SER A 110 0.13 -5.19 -9.78
N ALA A 111 1.41 -5.51 -9.91
CA ALA A 111 2.16 -6.24 -8.89
C ALA A 111 2.28 -5.44 -7.58
N ALA A 112 2.58 -4.15 -7.67
CA ALA A 112 2.67 -3.25 -6.51
C ALA A 112 1.29 -3.02 -5.89
N MET A 113 0.24 -2.90 -6.69
CA MET A 113 -1.14 -2.80 -6.21
C MET A 113 -1.56 -4.08 -5.47
N VAL A 114 -1.34 -5.26 -6.04
CA VAL A 114 -1.64 -6.55 -5.38
C VAL A 114 -0.84 -6.72 -4.09
N ALA A 115 0.45 -6.38 -4.09
CA ALA A 115 1.27 -6.39 -2.88
C ALA A 115 0.73 -5.40 -1.82
N SER A 116 0.21 -4.25 -2.25
CA SER A 116 -0.44 -3.28 -1.37
C SER A 116 -1.74 -3.79 -0.80
N LEU A 117 -2.56 -4.53 -1.56
CA LEU A 117 -3.80 -5.10 -1.05
C LEU A 117 -3.56 -6.11 0.09
N LEU A 118 -2.40 -6.77 0.12
CA LEU A 118 -2.01 -7.63 1.24
C LEU A 118 -1.80 -6.86 2.55
N THR A 119 -1.60 -5.53 2.52
CA THR A 119 -1.52 -4.73 3.76
C THR A 119 -2.84 -4.75 4.52
N ALA A 120 -3.98 -4.96 3.85
CA ALA A 120 -5.28 -5.02 4.49
C ALA A 120 -5.34 -6.03 5.64
N ALA A 121 -4.71 -7.20 5.48
CA ALA A 121 -4.60 -8.18 6.56
C ALA A 121 -3.67 -7.71 7.69
N ASN A 122 -2.59 -7.00 7.39
CA ASN A 122 -1.72 -6.42 8.42
C ASN A 122 -2.44 -5.34 9.23
N GLU A 123 -3.19 -4.46 8.57
CA GLU A 123 -4.00 -3.42 9.22
C GLU A 123 -5.13 -4.05 10.05
N ALA A 124 -5.82 -5.06 9.52
CA ALA A 124 -6.81 -5.85 10.26
C ALA A 124 -6.20 -6.42 11.56
N LEU A 125 -4.99 -6.99 11.50
CA LEU A 125 -4.32 -7.51 12.69
C LEU A 125 -3.97 -6.41 13.71
N LEU A 126 -3.61 -5.19 13.27
CA LEU A 126 -3.40 -4.05 14.17
C LEU A 126 -4.70 -3.65 14.89
N ILE A 127 -5.84 -3.71 14.20
CA ILE A 127 -7.15 -3.44 14.79
C ILE A 127 -7.52 -4.54 15.79
N VAL A 128 -7.31 -5.81 15.44
CA VAL A 128 -7.58 -6.94 16.35
C VAL A 128 -6.72 -6.80 17.63
N GLU A 129 -5.43 -6.44 17.50
CA GLU A 129 -4.59 -6.13 18.66
C GLU A 129 -5.17 -4.98 19.51
N ALA A 130 -5.64 -3.90 18.88
CA ALA A 130 -6.30 -2.78 19.58
C ALA A 130 -7.57 -3.19 20.31
N LEU A 131 -8.28 -4.20 19.80
CA LEU A 131 -9.48 -4.80 20.41
C LEU A 131 -9.17 -5.85 21.49
N GLY A 132 -7.90 -6.04 21.86
CA GLY A 132 -7.49 -6.92 22.96
C GLY A 132 -7.15 -8.34 22.54
N ALA A 133 -6.68 -8.56 21.31
CA ALA A 133 -6.21 -9.88 20.89
C ALA A 133 -5.09 -10.43 21.79
N PRO A 134 -4.96 -11.77 21.90
CA PRO A 134 -3.90 -12.39 22.67
C PRO A 134 -2.50 -12.08 22.09
N PRO A 135 -1.42 -12.06 22.92
CA PRO A 135 -0.09 -11.60 22.51
C PRO A 135 0.57 -12.36 21.34
N TRP A 136 0.12 -13.58 21.04
CA TRP A 136 0.63 -14.34 19.89
C TRP A 136 0.22 -13.72 18.55
N VAL A 137 -0.93 -13.02 18.50
CA VAL A 137 -1.40 -12.31 17.29
C VAL A 137 -0.37 -11.28 16.86
N GLY A 138 0.17 -10.51 17.82
CA GLY A 138 1.23 -9.54 17.51
C GLY A 138 2.55 -10.18 17.08
N ARG A 139 2.83 -11.43 17.45
CA ARG A 139 3.97 -12.19 16.90
C ARG A 139 3.71 -12.58 15.45
N ALA A 140 2.53 -13.13 15.15
CA ALA A 140 2.13 -13.51 13.81
C ALA A 140 2.10 -12.30 12.86
N ARG A 141 1.50 -11.18 13.30
CA ARG A 141 1.47 -9.92 12.56
C ARG A 141 2.86 -9.42 12.19
N ARG A 142 3.85 -9.51 13.09
CA ARG A 142 5.21 -9.06 12.76
C ARG A 142 5.85 -9.87 11.64
N VAL A 143 5.63 -11.18 11.61
CA VAL A 143 6.12 -12.05 10.53
C VAL A 143 5.39 -11.73 9.22
N TYR A 144 4.07 -11.62 9.28
CA TYR A 144 3.24 -11.28 8.13
C TYR A 144 3.60 -9.89 7.58
N GLY A 145 3.61 -8.87 8.43
CA GLY A 145 3.99 -7.50 8.08
C GLY A 145 5.39 -7.43 7.45
N PHE A 146 6.37 -8.18 7.95
CA PHE A 146 7.68 -8.25 7.28
C PHE A 146 7.56 -8.80 5.84
N SER A 147 6.83 -9.90 5.64
CA SER A 147 6.64 -10.46 4.29
C SER A 147 5.94 -9.49 3.35
N VAL A 148 4.90 -8.79 3.81
CA VAL A 148 4.16 -7.81 3.00
C VAL A 148 5.04 -6.63 2.62
N ILE A 149 5.77 -6.05 3.58
CA ILE A 149 6.70 -4.94 3.29
C ILE A 149 7.81 -5.38 2.34
N LEU A 150 8.32 -6.61 2.46
CA LEU A 150 9.32 -7.13 1.52
C LEU A 150 8.74 -7.27 0.11
N SER A 151 7.54 -7.83 -0.03
CA SER A 151 6.84 -7.94 -1.31
C SER A 151 6.56 -6.58 -1.94
N LEU A 152 6.11 -5.60 -1.15
CA LEU A 152 5.91 -4.22 -1.58
C LEU A 152 7.20 -3.61 -2.11
N PHE A 153 8.27 -3.65 -1.31
CA PHE A 153 9.57 -3.12 -1.70
C PHE A 153 10.07 -3.75 -3.01
N SER A 154 9.96 -5.08 -3.16
CA SER A 154 10.36 -5.76 -4.39
C SER A 154 9.51 -5.35 -5.60
N ALA A 155 8.19 -5.26 -5.44
CA ALA A 155 7.28 -4.86 -6.51
C ALA A 155 7.52 -3.40 -6.94
N GLU A 156 7.76 -2.50 -5.98
CA GLU A 156 8.06 -1.09 -6.21
C GLU A 156 9.40 -0.88 -6.92
N ILE A 157 10.44 -1.62 -6.51
CA ILE A 157 11.74 -1.61 -7.20
C ILE A 157 11.58 -2.07 -8.66
N SER A 158 10.80 -3.12 -8.90
CA SER A 158 10.49 -3.59 -10.25
C SER A 158 9.76 -2.52 -11.08
N CYS A 159 8.80 -1.82 -10.46
CA CYS A 159 8.10 -0.70 -11.09
C CYS A 159 9.09 0.39 -11.49
N TYR A 160 9.95 0.81 -10.56
CA TYR A 160 10.96 1.83 -10.78
C TYR A 160 11.96 1.47 -11.90
N ILE A 161 12.48 0.24 -11.91
CA ILE A 161 13.41 -0.23 -12.95
C ILE A 161 12.74 -0.20 -14.32
N SER A 162 11.47 -0.62 -14.43
CA SER A 162 10.77 -0.58 -15.72
C SER A 162 10.43 0.85 -16.15
N ALA A 163 10.17 1.76 -15.21
CA ALA A 163 9.99 3.18 -15.52
C ALA A 163 11.30 3.79 -16.07
N LEU A 164 12.45 3.48 -15.45
CA LEU A 164 13.76 3.92 -15.94
C LEU A 164 14.08 3.35 -17.32
N SER A 165 13.77 2.08 -17.59
CA SER A 165 14.01 1.48 -18.91
C SER A 165 13.18 2.15 -20.00
N ARG A 166 11.90 2.48 -19.72
CA ARG A 166 11.05 3.25 -20.64
C ARG A 166 11.60 4.66 -20.89
N ALA A 167 12.05 5.35 -19.84
CA ALA A 167 12.65 6.67 -19.96
C ALA A 167 13.93 6.65 -20.82
N TYR A 168 14.77 5.64 -20.62
CA TYR A 168 16.00 5.44 -21.41
C TYR A 168 15.70 5.23 -22.89
N VAL A 169 14.71 4.39 -23.24
CA VAL A 169 14.32 4.15 -24.63
C VAL A 169 13.87 5.45 -25.31
N VAL A 170 13.07 6.27 -24.63
CA VAL A 170 12.63 7.56 -25.18
C VAL A 170 13.81 8.52 -25.36
N TRP A 171 14.72 8.58 -24.38
CA TRP A 171 15.91 9.42 -24.48
C TRP A 171 16.86 8.99 -25.61
N ALA A 172 16.99 7.69 -25.85
CA ALA A 172 17.82 7.12 -26.90
C ALA A 172 17.25 7.30 -28.33
N HIS A 173 15.97 7.65 -28.46
CA HIS A 173 15.30 7.86 -29.75
C HIS A 173 14.89 9.34 -29.93
N PRO A 174 15.76 10.20 -30.46
CA PRO A 174 15.51 11.65 -30.58
C PRO A 174 14.34 12.02 -31.51
N SER A 175 13.81 11.08 -32.29
CA SER A 175 12.58 11.25 -33.07
C SER A 175 11.30 11.09 -32.23
N PHE A 176 11.40 10.63 -30.99
CA PHE A 176 10.28 10.45 -30.10
C PHE A 176 9.81 11.82 -29.58
N ARG A 177 8.63 12.26 -30.02
CA ARG A 177 8.01 13.46 -29.46
C ARG A 177 7.42 13.11 -28.10
N LEU A 178 7.89 13.77 -27.05
CA LEU A 178 7.31 13.69 -25.71
C LEU A 178 5.88 14.24 -25.76
N SER A 179 4.90 13.35 -25.67
CA SER A 179 3.51 13.73 -25.44
C SER A 179 3.32 14.16 -23.98
N GLN A 180 2.35 15.04 -23.73
CA GLN A 180 1.97 15.45 -22.37
C GLN A 180 1.59 14.24 -21.51
N SER A 181 0.89 13.26 -22.10
CA SER A 181 0.52 12.00 -21.46
C SER A 181 1.71 11.17 -21.01
N TYR A 182 2.80 11.14 -21.80
CA TYR A 182 4.01 10.43 -21.41
C TYR A 182 4.67 11.07 -20.20
N VAL A 183 4.78 12.40 -20.18
CA VAL A 183 5.36 13.15 -19.05
C VAL A 183 4.57 12.90 -17.77
N LEU A 184 3.23 12.91 -17.85
CA LEU A 184 2.36 12.61 -16.71
C LEU A 184 2.51 11.17 -16.23
N GLY A 185 2.66 10.20 -17.15
CA GLY A 185 2.91 8.80 -16.81
C GLY A 185 4.22 8.62 -16.04
N VAL A 186 5.32 9.20 -16.55
CA VAL A 186 6.64 9.14 -15.89
C VAL A 186 6.60 9.85 -14.53
N ALA A 187 5.93 11.00 -14.42
CA ALA A 187 5.75 11.69 -13.14
C ALA A 187 4.98 10.84 -12.12
N GLY A 188 3.95 10.11 -12.56
CA GLY A 188 3.23 9.13 -11.75
C GLY A 188 4.13 7.99 -11.28
N ASP A 189 4.95 7.44 -12.17
CA ASP A 189 5.93 6.40 -11.84
C ASP A 189 6.95 6.88 -10.78
N HIS A 190 7.31 8.16 -10.76
CA HIS A 190 8.20 8.72 -9.73
C HIS A 190 7.60 8.73 -8.33
N VAL A 191 6.28 8.64 -8.17
CA VAL A 191 5.63 8.51 -6.85
C VAL A 191 6.11 7.23 -6.13
N VAL A 192 6.49 6.20 -6.88
CA VAL A 192 7.02 4.94 -6.33
C VAL A 192 8.32 5.15 -5.54
N THR A 193 9.11 6.20 -5.84
CA THR A 193 10.39 6.45 -5.15
C THR A 193 10.20 6.76 -3.67
N GLY A 194 9.13 7.49 -3.33
CA GLY A 194 8.76 7.76 -1.94
C GLY A 194 8.37 6.46 -1.21
N ALA A 195 7.63 5.58 -1.88
CA ALA A 195 7.24 4.29 -1.34
C ALA A 195 8.47 3.38 -1.11
N ILE A 196 9.39 3.29 -2.09
CA ILE A 196 10.66 2.56 -1.95
C ILE A 196 11.44 3.04 -0.73
N TYR A 197 11.60 4.37 -0.60
CA TYR A 197 12.30 4.93 0.55
C TYR A 197 11.62 4.54 1.86
N TYR A 198 10.30 4.73 1.95
CA TYR A 198 9.51 4.40 3.13
C TYR A 198 9.61 2.91 3.51
N HIS A 199 9.37 2.00 2.56
CA HIS A 199 9.43 0.57 2.80
C HIS A 199 10.85 0.07 3.09
N SER A 200 11.89 0.69 2.51
CA SER A 200 13.28 0.38 2.88
C SER A 200 13.57 0.70 4.36
N LYS A 201 13.01 1.80 4.89
CA LYS A 201 13.15 2.17 6.30
C LYS A 201 12.43 1.15 7.19
N LEU A 202 11.22 0.74 6.82
CA LEU A 202 10.49 -0.30 7.55
C LEU A 202 11.22 -1.65 7.54
N LEU A 203 11.76 -2.09 6.40
CA LEU A 203 12.56 -3.31 6.31
C LEU A 203 13.78 -3.25 7.23
N MET A 204 14.52 -2.16 7.21
CA MET A 204 15.65 -1.98 8.12
C MET A 204 15.23 -2.03 9.59
N MET A 205 14.06 -1.49 9.94
CA MET A 205 13.53 -1.60 11.30
C MET A 205 13.22 -3.05 11.70
N TYR A 206 12.60 -3.82 10.81
CA TYR A 206 12.35 -5.25 11.03
C TYR A 206 13.65 -6.03 11.20
N ILE A 207 14.62 -5.82 10.31
CA ILE A 207 15.94 -6.48 10.35
C ILE A 207 16.66 -6.15 11.66
N ARG A 208 16.75 -4.87 12.03
CA ARG A 208 17.39 -4.43 13.29
C ARG A 208 16.74 -5.08 14.50
N ARG A 209 15.41 -5.14 14.54
CA ARG A 209 14.66 -5.77 15.63
C ARG A 209 14.98 -7.26 15.71
N TRP A 210 15.01 -7.95 14.56
CA TRP A 210 15.33 -9.38 14.50
C TRP A 210 16.76 -9.68 14.95
N CYS A 211 17.73 -8.87 14.55
CA CYS A 211 19.12 -9.01 14.99
C CYS A 211 19.25 -8.89 16.51
N ARG A 212 18.51 -7.97 17.14
CA ARG A 212 18.51 -7.79 18.60
C ARG A 212 17.84 -8.95 19.35
N THR A 213 16.88 -9.63 18.75
CA THR A 213 16.25 -10.81 19.36
C THR A 213 17.09 -12.08 19.25
N LYS A 214 18.10 -12.12 18.36
CA LYS A 214 19.05 -13.24 18.28
C LYS A 214 20.18 -13.15 19.32
N THR A 215 20.32 -12.01 19.98
CA THR A 215 21.36 -11.72 21.00
C THR A 215 20.84 -11.83 22.43
N LEU A 216 19.64 -12.37 22.62
CA LEU A 216 19.02 -12.71 23.92
C LEU A 216 18.78 -14.21 23.96
#